data_AF-A0A946TRH5-F1
#
_entry.id   AF-A0A946TRH5-F1
#
_cell.length_a   1.000
_cell.length_b   1.000
_cell.length_c   1.000
_cell.angle_alpha   90.00
_cell.angle_beta   90.00
_cell.angle_gamma   90.00
#
_symmetry.space_group_name_H-M   'P 1'
#
loop_
_entity.id
_entity.type
_entity.pdbx_description
1 polymer ?
#
loop_
_entity_poly.entity_id
_entity_poly.type
_entity_poly.pdbx_seq_one_letter_code
_entity_poly.pdbx_strand_id
1 'polypeptide(L)'
;MTDQATVRKVRKLINDYSVKYNIQNFETSSLYDVKKDWLKPWKHAADQGVYAIFGPSKLLLYVGKASLRSSLGKRLVTYFKNSSDGLRGEQRKHHTWSEDPQFILTIRVNKPWEAPSLEEYLINKLQPKDNTNGIHRKSK
;
A
#
# COMPACT_ATOMS: atom_id res chain seq x y z
N MET A 1 -16.97 10.76 8.02
CA MET A 1 -15.87 11.43 8.77
C MET A 1 -14.66 10.49 8.98
N THR A 2 -14.47 9.45 8.17
CA THR A 2 -13.64 8.28 8.53
C THR A 2 -12.39 8.14 7.65
N ASP A 3 -12.33 8.89 6.56
CA ASP A 3 -11.48 8.64 5.38
C ASP A 3 -10.03 9.10 5.58
N GLN A 4 -9.80 10.15 6.37
CA GLN A 4 -8.45 10.61 6.73
C GLN A 4 -7.86 9.81 7.91
N ALA A 5 -8.71 9.21 8.74
CA ALA A 5 -8.29 8.52 9.96
C ALA A 5 -7.50 7.25 9.64
N THR A 6 -7.92 6.48 8.63
CA THR A 6 -7.24 5.24 8.22
C THR A 6 -5.82 5.50 7.71
N VAL A 7 -5.64 6.50 6.84
CA VAL A 7 -4.34 6.87 6.29
C VAL A 7 -3.40 7.35 7.41
N ARG A 8 -3.92 8.17 8.34
CA ARG A 8 -3.18 8.61 9.53
C ARG A 8 -2.80 7.43 10.41
N LYS A 9 -3.69 6.44 10.58
CA LYS A 9 -3.42 5.23 11.35
C LYS A 9 -2.31 4.38 10.72
N VAL A 10 -2.31 4.20 9.40
CA VAL A 10 -1.21 3.52 8.69
C VAL A 10 0.12 4.22 8.95
N ARG A 11 0.19 5.53 8.74
CA ARG A 11 1.41 6.33 8.99
C ARG A 11 1.86 6.27 10.45
N LYS A 12 0.91 6.33 11.39
CA LYS A 12 1.21 6.18 12.82
C LYS A 12 1.85 4.82 13.10
N LEU A 13 1.29 3.73 12.57
CA LEU A 13 1.83 2.39 12.79
C LEU A 13 3.22 2.20 12.17
N ILE A 14 3.50 2.82 11.04
CA ILE A 14 4.86 2.84 10.43
C ILE A 14 5.85 3.52 11.38
N ASN A 15 5.47 4.65 11.96
CA ASN A 15 6.28 5.34 12.95
C ASN A 15 6.45 4.51 14.23
N ASP A 16 5.36 3.94 14.76
CA ASP A 16 5.39 3.08 15.95
C ASP A 16 6.28 1.86 15.74
N TYR A 17 6.25 1.25 14.54
CA TYR A 17 7.15 0.16 14.16
C TYR A 17 8.61 0.60 14.22
N SER A 18 8.92 1.76 13.64
CA SER A 18 10.29 2.29 13.58
C SER A 18 10.84 2.57 14.98
N VAL A 19 10.04 3.18 15.85
CA VAL A 19 10.37 3.42 17.25
C VAL A 19 10.55 2.11 18.01
N LYS A 20 9.61 1.16 17.87
CA LYS A 20 9.63 -0.12 18.60
C LYS A 20 10.90 -0.92 18.33
N TYR A 21 11.35 -0.96 17.08
CA TYR A 21 12.50 -1.76 16.68
C TYR A 21 13.80 -0.95 16.57
N ASN A 22 13.78 0.32 17.01
CA ASN A 22 14.92 1.24 16.95
C ASN A 22 15.58 1.28 15.55
N ILE A 23 14.76 1.46 14.53
CA ILE A 23 15.21 1.59 13.13
C ILE A 23 14.87 2.98 12.60
N GLN A 24 15.62 3.41 11.58
CA GLN A 24 15.33 4.66 10.88
C GLN A 24 13.91 4.64 10.30
N ASN A 25 13.19 5.73 10.47
CA ASN A 25 11.81 5.84 10.00
C ASN A 25 11.75 5.73 8.46
N PHE A 26 10.62 5.22 7.97
CA PHE A 26 10.40 4.99 6.54
C PHE A 26 9.79 6.21 5.86
N GLU A 27 10.25 6.49 4.64
CA GLU A 27 9.68 7.59 3.86
C GLU A 27 8.34 7.16 3.24
N THR A 28 7.31 8.01 3.38
CA THR A 28 5.99 7.77 2.79
C THR A 28 5.66 8.80 1.73
N SER A 29 4.94 8.39 0.69
CA SER A 29 4.38 9.31 -0.29
C SER A 29 3.15 10.04 0.24
N SER A 30 2.72 11.10 -0.44
CA SER A 30 1.32 11.51 -0.41
C SER A 30 0.43 10.38 -0.96
N LEU A 31 -0.87 10.43 -0.67
CA LEU A 31 -1.80 9.56 -1.37
C LEU A 31 -1.80 9.92 -2.86
N TYR A 32 -1.62 8.91 -3.69
CA TYR A 32 -1.70 8.99 -5.13
C TYR A 32 -3.10 8.57 -5.56
N ASP A 33 -3.85 9.45 -6.24
CA ASP A 33 -5.18 9.12 -6.76
C ASP A 33 -5.05 8.54 -8.17
N VAL A 34 -5.31 7.24 -8.32
CA VAL A 34 -5.19 6.50 -9.58
C VAL A 34 -6.03 7.13 -10.70
N LYS A 35 -7.12 7.82 -10.36
CA LYS A 35 -8.01 8.47 -11.35
C LYS A 35 -7.57 9.88 -11.74
N LYS A 36 -6.76 10.55 -10.91
CA LYS A 36 -6.39 11.97 -11.12
C LYS A 36 -4.91 12.19 -11.39
N ASP A 37 -4.06 11.39 -10.75
CA ASP A 37 -2.61 11.55 -10.77
C ASP A 37 -1.94 10.61 -11.78
N TRP A 38 -2.68 9.83 -12.56
CA TRP A 38 -2.17 8.72 -13.37
C TRP A 38 -0.96 9.03 -14.26
N LEU A 39 -0.92 10.25 -14.80
CA LEU A 39 0.17 10.72 -15.66
C LEU A 39 1.46 11.06 -14.90
N LYS A 40 1.42 11.09 -13.57
CA LYS A 40 2.56 11.31 -12.69
C LYS A 40 3.14 9.95 -12.29
N PRO A 41 4.46 9.81 -12.13
CA PRO A 41 5.02 8.58 -11.59
C PRO A 41 4.57 8.38 -10.14
N TRP A 42 4.37 7.12 -9.73
CA TRP A 42 4.27 6.81 -8.31
C TRP A 42 5.57 7.20 -7.61
N LYS A 43 5.48 7.93 -6.50
CA LYS A 43 6.66 8.22 -5.67
C LYS A 43 7.28 6.89 -5.24
N HIS A 44 8.61 6.81 -5.24
CA HIS A 44 9.35 5.59 -4.90
C HIS A 44 9.11 4.38 -5.81
N ALA A 45 8.60 4.57 -7.04
CA ALA A 45 8.33 3.45 -7.96
C ALA A 45 9.54 2.53 -8.23
N ALA A 46 10.75 3.08 -8.21
CA ALA A 46 11.99 2.32 -8.42
C ALA A 46 12.52 1.63 -7.16
N ASP A 47 12.01 1.99 -5.98
CA ASP A 47 12.51 1.51 -4.69
C ASP A 47 11.83 0.22 -4.23
N GLN A 48 12.47 -0.48 -3.29
CA GLN A 48 11.83 -1.51 -2.47
C GLN A 48 11.00 -0.88 -1.35
N GLY A 49 9.98 -1.58 -0.91
CA GLY A 49 9.10 -1.06 0.13
C GLY A 49 7.82 -1.83 0.35
N VAL A 50 6.90 -1.16 1.03
CA VAL A 50 5.53 -1.58 1.24
C VAL A 50 4.60 -0.61 0.53
N TYR A 51 3.47 -1.09 0.03
CA TYR A 51 2.40 -0.27 -0.51
C TYR A 51 1.09 -0.60 0.18
N ALA A 52 0.26 0.43 0.35
CA ALA A 52 -1.11 0.29 0.83
C ALA A 52 -2.06 0.82 -0.26
N ILE A 53 -3.09 0.02 -0.56
CA ILE A 53 -4.13 0.33 -1.54
C ILE A 53 -5.44 0.56 -0.79
N PHE A 54 -6.09 1.66 -1.11
CA PHE A 54 -7.34 2.11 -0.51
C PHE A 54 -8.40 2.31 -1.60
N GLY A 55 -9.67 2.11 -1.28
CA GLY A 55 -10.74 2.46 -2.21
C GLY A 55 -11.23 3.90 -2.02
N PRO A 56 -12.40 4.26 -2.58
CA PRO A 56 -12.81 5.66 -2.77
C PRO A 56 -13.07 6.38 -1.45
N SER A 57 -13.50 5.64 -0.43
CA SER A 57 -13.72 6.11 0.93
C SER A 57 -12.44 6.19 1.76
N LYS A 58 -11.27 5.92 1.16
CA LYS A 58 -9.95 5.79 1.83
C LYS A 58 -9.94 4.73 2.94
N LEU A 59 -10.81 3.73 2.84
CA LEU A 59 -10.69 2.51 3.61
C LEU A 59 -9.54 1.67 3.06
N LEU A 60 -8.78 1.05 3.96
CA LEU A 60 -7.63 0.24 3.59
C LEU A 60 -8.12 -1.13 3.08
N LEU A 61 -7.78 -1.46 1.85
CA LEU A 61 -8.15 -2.71 1.21
C LEU A 61 -7.05 -3.73 1.30
N TYR A 62 -5.83 -3.29 0.99
CA TYR A 62 -4.71 -4.19 0.83
C TYR A 62 -3.40 -3.55 1.24
N VAL A 63 -2.54 -4.33 1.86
CA VAL A 63 -1.13 -4.04 2.08
C VAL A 63 -0.31 -5.10 1.37
N GLY A 64 0.67 -4.67 0.59
CA GLY A 64 1.59 -5.56 -0.11
C GLY A 64 3.02 -5.04 -0.06
N LYS A 65 3.98 -5.88 -0.43
CA LYS A 65 5.40 -5.47 -0.53
C LYS A 65 6.03 -5.62 -1.90
N ALA A 66 7.12 -4.89 -2.06
CA ALA A 66 8.17 -5.11 -3.04
C ALA A 66 9.52 -5.26 -2.31
N SER A 67 10.11 -6.45 -2.32
CA SER A 67 11.38 -6.74 -1.65
C SER A 67 12.40 -7.32 -2.61
N LEU A 68 13.68 -7.24 -2.26
CA LEU A 68 14.81 -7.85 -2.99
C LEU A 68 14.80 -7.48 -4.48
N ARG A 69 14.41 -8.42 -5.37
CA ARG A 69 14.44 -8.30 -6.84
C ARG A 69 13.22 -7.60 -7.45
N SER A 70 12.32 -7.05 -6.64
CA SER A 70 11.14 -6.32 -7.10
C SER A 70 11.18 -4.86 -6.63
N SER A 71 10.52 -3.97 -7.37
CA SER A 71 10.27 -2.58 -6.94
C SER A 71 8.78 -2.33 -6.71
N LEU A 72 8.46 -1.25 -6.00
CA LEU A 72 7.08 -0.82 -5.73
C LEU A 72 6.30 -0.64 -7.04
N GLY A 73 6.90 0.01 -8.04
CA GLY A 73 6.28 0.19 -9.34
C GLY A 73 6.01 -1.13 -10.06
N LYS A 74 6.98 -2.06 -10.08
CA LYS A 74 6.79 -3.39 -10.68
C LYS A 74 5.64 -4.17 -10.04
N ARG A 75 5.39 -4.00 -8.74
CA ARG A 75 4.25 -4.61 -8.06
C ARG A 75 2.96 -3.88 -8.34
N LEU A 76 2.96 -2.55 -8.28
CA LEU A 76 1.73 -1.77 -8.46
C LEU A 76 1.15 -1.89 -9.88
N VAL A 77 1.98 -2.05 -10.92
CA VAL A 77 1.50 -2.29 -12.31
C VAL A 77 0.79 -3.64 -12.48
N THR A 78 0.89 -4.58 -11.53
CA THR A 78 0.11 -5.83 -11.57
C THR A 78 -1.33 -5.63 -11.12
N TYR A 79 -1.64 -4.54 -10.42
CA TYR A 79 -2.98 -4.21 -9.96
C TYR A 79 -3.68 -3.18 -10.85
N PHE A 80 -2.91 -2.28 -11.47
CA PHE A 80 -3.44 -1.18 -12.27
C PHE A 80 -2.94 -1.20 -13.71
N LYS A 81 -3.73 -0.64 -14.63
CA LYS A 81 -3.41 -0.44 -16.04
C LYS A 81 -3.97 0.89 -16.53
N ASN A 82 -3.55 1.33 -17.71
CA ASN A 82 -4.17 2.46 -18.39
C ASN A 82 -5.64 2.16 -18.70
N SER A 83 -6.50 3.15 -18.51
CA SER A 83 -7.81 3.21 -19.15
C SER A 83 -7.67 3.28 -20.67
N SER A 84 -8.78 3.05 -21.38
CA SER A 84 -8.84 3.17 -22.84
C SER A 84 -8.44 4.56 -23.36
N ASP A 85 -8.70 5.61 -22.59
CA ASP A 85 -8.32 6.99 -22.91
C ASP A 85 -6.85 7.33 -22.54
N GLY A 86 -6.17 6.47 -21.78
CA GLY A 86 -4.78 6.67 -21.32
C GLY A 86 -4.60 7.77 -20.27
N LEU A 87 -5.65 8.46 -19.86
CA LEU A 87 -5.57 9.62 -18.96
C LEU A 87 -5.70 9.25 -17.48
N ARG A 88 -6.15 8.02 -17.19
CA ARG A 88 -6.38 7.53 -15.83
C ARG A 88 -5.93 6.07 -15.69
N GLY A 89 -5.71 5.67 -14.45
CA GLY A 89 -5.53 4.26 -14.13
C GLY A 89 -6.86 3.59 -13.89
N GLU A 90 -6.91 2.31 -14.21
CA GLU A 90 -8.01 1.41 -13.86
C GLU A 90 -7.45 0.12 -13.28
N GLN A 91 -8.23 -0.55 -12.44
CA GLN A 91 -7.86 -1.85 -11.90
C GLN A 91 -7.78 -2.90 -13.02
N ARG A 92 -6.85 -3.85 -12.86
CA ARG A 92 -6.80 -5.06 -13.69
C ARG A 92 -7.84 -6.06 -13.20
N LYS A 93 -8.53 -6.70 -14.16
CA LYS A 93 -9.64 -7.64 -13.90
C LYS A 93 -9.27 -8.92 -13.13
N HIS A 94 -7.97 -9.23 -13.01
CA HIS A 94 -7.50 -10.46 -12.37
C HIS A 94 -7.46 -10.40 -10.84
N HIS A 95 -7.75 -9.24 -10.25
CA HIS A 95 -7.85 -9.08 -8.80
C HIS A 95 -9.29 -8.78 -8.40
N THR A 96 -9.83 -9.58 -7.49
CA THR A 96 -11.13 -9.33 -6.87
C THR A 96 -10.94 -8.41 -5.68
N TRP A 97 -11.50 -7.21 -5.76
CA TRP A 97 -11.47 -6.21 -4.69
C TRP A 97 -12.83 -6.11 -4.02
N SER A 98 -12.85 -5.84 -2.71
CA SER A 98 -14.11 -5.59 -1.99
C SER A 98 -14.72 -4.22 -2.31
N GLU A 99 -13.91 -3.26 -2.78
CA GLU A 99 -14.35 -1.98 -3.37
C GLU A 99 -13.33 -1.52 -4.43
N ASP A 100 -13.69 -0.55 -5.28
CA ASP A 100 -12.82 -0.08 -6.36
C ASP A 100 -11.51 0.55 -5.84
N PRO A 101 -10.32 -0.05 -6.09
CA PRO A 101 -9.07 0.49 -5.57
C PRO A 101 -8.74 1.81 -6.26
N GLN A 102 -8.54 2.87 -5.48
CA GLN A 102 -8.41 4.24 -5.99
C GLN A 102 -7.17 4.97 -5.49
N PHE A 103 -6.78 4.80 -4.23
CA PHE A 103 -5.63 5.51 -3.67
C PHE A 103 -4.48 4.57 -3.35
N ILE A 104 -3.26 5.03 -3.61
CA ILE A 104 -2.04 4.30 -3.32
C ILE A 104 -1.18 5.13 -2.35
N LEU A 105 -0.66 4.46 -1.33
CA LEU A 105 0.41 4.97 -0.48
C LEU A 105 1.64 4.07 -0.65
N THR A 106 2.75 4.65 -1.09
CA THR A 106 4.05 3.95 -1.15
C THR A 106 4.90 4.28 0.07
N ILE A 107 5.58 3.28 0.61
CA ILE A 107 6.40 3.36 1.81
C ILE A 107 7.77 2.77 1.46
N ARG A 108 8.78 3.62 1.30
CA ARG A 108 10.14 3.19 0.98
C ARG A 108 10.83 2.68 2.24
N VAL A 109 11.33 1.44 2.17
CA VAL A 109 12.17 0.89 3.25
C VAL A 109 13.63 1.28 3.07
N ASN A 110 14.40 1.29 4.16
CA ASN A 110 15.83 1.63 4.10
C ASN A 110 16.66 0.47 3.55
N LYS A 111 16.26 -0.76 3.90
CA LYS A 111 16.89 -2.00 3.46
C LYS A 111 15.84 -2.95 2.87
N PRO A 112 16.13 -3.62 1.73
CA PRO A 112 15.14 -4.47 1.05
C PRO A 112 14.51 -5.60 1.90
N TRP A 113 15.22 -6.09 2.92
CA TRP A 113 14.76 -7.14 3.83
C TRP A 113 13.82 -6.65 4.93
N GLU A 114 13.64 -5.33 5.09
CA GLU A 114 12.68 -4.76 6.06
C GLU A 114 11.24 -4.81 5.54
N ALA A 115 11.05 -4.86 4.21
CA ALA A 115 9.73 -4.84 3.60
C ALA A 115 8.82 -6.01 4.02
N PRO A 116 9.28 -7.28 4.08
CA PRO A 116 8.50 -8.40 4.61
C PRO A 116 8.02 -8.20 6.05
N SER A 117 8.91 -7.78 6.96
CA SER A 117 8.54 -7.63 8.37
C SER A 117 7.59 -6.44 8.60
N LEU A 118 7.76 -5.35 7.84
CA LEU A 118 6.86 -4.21 7.89
C LEU A 118 5.47 -4.55 7.31
N GLU A 119 5.42 -5.26 6.18
CA GLU A 119 4.15 -5.74 5.57
C GLU A 119 3.36 -6.58 6.57
N GLU A 120 3.98 -7.63 7.13
CA GLU A 120 3.33 -8.53 8.08
C GLU A 120 2.86 -7.79 9.34
N TYR A 121 3.68 -6.86 9.85
CA TYR A 121 3.27 -6.03 10.99
C TYR A 121 2.03 -5.19 10.67
N LEU A 122 1.98 -4.54 9.51
CA LEU A 122 0.84 -3.70 9.11
C LEU A 122 -0.41 -4.54 8.88
N ILE A 123 -0.30 -5.68 8.18
CA ILE A 123 -1.42 -6.61 7.98
C ILE A 123 -1.95 -7.08 9.34
N ASN A 124 -1.07 -7.51 10.24
CA ASN A 124 -1.45 -7.95 11.58
C ASN A 124 -2.22 -6.87 12.35
N LYS A 125 -1.78 -5.61 12.30
CA LYS A 125 -2.39 -4.51 13.06
C LYS A 125 -3.65 -3.94 12.42
N LEU A 126 -3.76 -3.98 11.10
CA LEU A 126 -4.82 -3.29 10.36
C LEU A 126 -5.90 -4.22 9.84
N GLN A 127 -5.60 -5.51 9.67
CA GLN A 127 -6.51 -6.52 9.14
C GLN A 127 -7.24 -6.05 7.85
N PRO A 128 -6.51 -5.67 6.77
CA PRO A 128 -7.12 -5.18 5.54
C PRO A 128 -8.05 -6.24 4.92
N LYS A 129 -9.20 -5.82 4.38
CA LYS A 129 -10.25 -6.75 3.94
C LYS A 129 -9.82 -7.69 2.82
N ASP A 130 -8.94 -7.23 1.93
CA ASP A 130 -8.57 -7.94 0.71
C ASP A 130 -7.20 -8.62 0.81
N ASN A 131 -6.54 -8.54 1.98
CA ASN A 131 -5.41 -9.42 2.28
C ASN A 131 -5.94 -10.83 2.58
N THR A 132 -5.34 -11.87 2.01
CA THR A 132 -5.68 -13.27 2.33
C THR A 132 -4.66 -13.89 3.31
N ASN A 133 -3.40 -13.50 3.17
CA ASN A 133 -2.29 -13.99 3.99
C ASN A 133 -1.96 -12.98 5.10
N GLY A 134 -1.39 -13.46 6.22
CA GLY A 134 -0.99 -12.61 7.37
C GLY A 134 -2.17 -12.13 8.25
N ILE A 135 -3.42 -12.44 7.87
CA ILE A 135 -4.60 -12.16 8.69
C ILE A 135 -4.75 -13.23 9.77
N HIS A 136 -4.42 -12.88 11.01
CA HIS A 136 -4.74 -13.68 12.18
C HIS A 136 -6.13 -13.28 12.70
N ARG A 137 -7.18 -13.92 12.16
CA ARG A 137 -8.50 -13.86 12.78
C ARG A 137 -8.37 -14.46 14.18
N LYS A 138 -8.61 -13.67 15.22
CA LYS A 138 -8.78 -14.24 16.57
C LYS A 138 -9.94 -15.23 16.48
N SER A 139 -9.66 -16.50 16.74
CA SER A 139 -10.70 -17.50 17.00
C SER A 139 -11.58 -16.94 18.12
N LYS A 140 -12.88 -16.84 17.85
CA LYS A 140 -13.87 -16.46 18.87
C LYS A 140 -13.90 -17.48 19.99
#